data_AF-A0A353R5V6-F1
#
_entry.id   AF-A0A353R5V6-F1
#
_cell.length_a   1.000
_cell.length_b   1.000
_cell.length_c   1.000
_cell.angle_alpha   90.00
_cell.angle_beta   90.00
_cell.angle_gamma   90.00
#
_symmetry.space_group_name_H-M   'P 1'
#
loop_
_entity.id
_entity.type
_entity.pdbx_description
1 polymer ?
#
loop_
_entity_poly.entity_id
_entity_poly.type
_entity_poly.pdbx_seq_one_letter_code
_entity_poly.pdbx_strand_id
1 'polypeptide(L)'
;MMERSDFIDFLGVQKRYSERTRAIYNHAITDFYNFMSFHEEDNPMKQVALTDLRAYTGSLLEQGLSPATVYQRLSALSSYCNYLVKKEK
;
A
#
# COMPACT_ATOMS: atom_id res chain seq x y z
N MET A 1 -1.69 -2.43 12.40
CA MET A 1 -0.27 -2.76 12.09
C MET A 1 -0.03 -4.20 11.61
N MET A 2 -0.73 -5.21 12.15
CA MET A 2 -0.53 -6.63 11.83
C MET A 2 -0.80 -6.99 10.35
N GLU A 3 -1.82 -6.39 9.73
CA GLU A 3 -2.22 -6.74 8.34
C GLU A 3 -1.17 -6.41 7.28
N ARG A 4 -0.38 -5.35 7.47
CA ARG A 4 0.69 -4.99 6.53
C ARG A 4 1.79 -6.05 6.56
N SER A 5 2.26 -6.43 7.75
CA SER A 5 3.31 -7.43 7.91
C SER A 5 2.87 -8.77 7.32
N ASP A 6 1.64 -9.20 7.62
CA ASP A 6 1.05 -10.43 7.06
C ASP A 6 1.04 -10.41 5.52
N PHE A 7 0.72 -9.27 4.92
CA PHE A 7 0.75 -9.10 3.47
C PHE A 7 2.17 -9.19 2.89
N ILE A 8 3.15 -8.58 3.52
CA ILE A 8 4.55 -8.63 3.06
C ILE A 8 5.10 -10.05 3.13
N ASP A 9 4.76 -10.80 4.16
CA ASP A 9 5.10 -12.21 4.28
C ASP A 9 4.37 -13.06 3.24
N PHE A 10 3.08 -12.78 3.01
CA PHE A 10 2.30 -13.41 1.93
C PHE A 10 2.96 -13.21 0.56
N LEU A 11 3.49 -12.02 0.25
CA LEU A 11 4.21 -11.78 -1.00
C LEU A 11 5.47 -12.65 -1.12
N GLY A 12 6.18 -12.88 -0.01
CA GLY A 12 7.35 -13.76 0.01
C GLY A 12 6.99 -15.23 -0.22
N VAL A 13 5.97 -15.73 0.48
CA VAL A 13 5.60 -17.15 0.44
C VAL A 13 4.83 -17.49 -0.83
N GLN A 14 3.77 -16.74 -1.13
CA GLN A 14 2.79 -17.09 -2.17
C GLN A 14 3.18 -16.54 -3.55
N LYS A 15 3.84 -15.37 -3.58
CA LYS A 15 4.25 -14.74 -4.84
C LYS A 15 5.74 -14.89 -5.14
N ARG A 16 6.53 -15.42 -4.18
CA ARG A 16 7.99 -15.58 -4.29
C ARG A 16 8.71 -14.28 -4.67
N TYR A 17 8.18 -13.15 -4.21
CA TYR A 17 8.78 -11.86 -4.46
C TYR A 17 10.10 -11.73 -3.71
N SER A 18 11.10 -11.16 -4.38
CA SER A 18 12.41 -10.90 -3.78
C SER A 18 12.30 -9.95 -2.60
N GLU A 19 13.33 -9.91 -1.76
CA GLU A 19 13.41 -8.97 -0.62
C GLU A 19 13.26 -7.52 -1.08
N ARG A 20 13.89 -7.16 -2.20
CA ARG A 20 13.79 -5.84 -2.80
C ARG A 20 12.34 -5.50 -3.17
N THR A 21 11.63 -6.42 -3.83
CA THR A 21 10.24 -6.19 -4.22
C THR A 21 9.34 -6.09 -2.99
N ARG A 22 9.56 -6.92 -1.96
CA ARG A 22 8.85 -6.81 -0.67
C ARG A 22 9.08 -5.46 0.00
N ALA A 23 10.32 -4.97 0.03
CA ALA A 23 10.66 -3.66 0.58
C ALA A 23 9.97 -2.52 -0.18
N ILE A 24 9.91 -2.59 -1.51
CA ILE A 24 9.18 -1.61 -2.35
C ILE A 24 7.70 -1.57 -1.97
N TYR A 25 7.05 -2.73 -1.83
CA TYR A 25 5.65 -2.81 -1.47
C TYR A 25 5.41 -2.30 -0.04
N ASN A 26 6.26 -2.70 0.91
CA ASN A 26 6.18 -2.22 2.29
C ASN A 26 6.34 -0.69 2.38
N HIS A 27 7.28 -0.14 1.63
CA HIS A 27 7.51 1.30 1.56
C HIS A 27 6.29 2.02 1.00
N ALA A 28 5.72 1.54 -0.11
CA ALA A 28 4.53 2.15 -0.71
C ALA A 28 3.32 2.17 0.24
N ILE A 29 3.09 1.09 0.99
CA ILE A 29 1.99 1.01 1.95
C ILE A 29 2.25 1.93 3.16
N THR A 30 3.49 1.94 3.67
CA THR A 30 3.87 2.79 4.81
C THR A 30 3.74 4.27 4.47
N ASP A 31 4.18 4.66 3.28
CA ASP A 31 4.07 6.03 2.80
C ASP A 31 2.60 6.47 2.68
N PHE A 32 1.75 5.60 2.14
CA PHE A 32 0.31 5.86 2.10
C PHE A 32 -0.31 5.98 3.49
N TYR A 33 0.08 5.14 4.45
CA TYR A 33 -0.41 5.23 5.83
C TYR A 33 0.00 6.55 6.47
N ASN A 34 1.21 7.03 6.21
CA ASN A 34 1.67 8.33 6.69
C ASN A 34 0.89 9.47 6.02
N PHE A 35 0.62 9.38 4.72
CA PHE A 35 -0.22 10.35 4.01
C PHE A 35 -1.63 10.44 4.63
N MET A 36 -2.21 9.30 4.98
CA MET A 36 -3.53 9.21 5.62
C MET A 36 -3.52 9.48 7.12
N SER A 37 -2.35 9.68 7.74
CA SER A 37 -2.18 9.83 9.19
C SER A 37 -2.76 8.66 10.00
N PHE A 38 -2.69 7.44 9.47
CA PHE A 38 -3.15 6.23 10.14
C PHE A 38 -2.15 5.80 11.21
N HIS A 39 -2.24 6.39 12.40
CA HIS A 39 -1.31 6.11 13.50
C HIS A 39 -1.85 5.08 14.51
N GLU A 40 -3.16 5.01 14.75
CA GLU A 40 -3.73 4.18 15.85
C GLU A 40 -5.10 3.54 15.56
N GLU A 41 -5.55 3.52 14.30
CA GLU A 41 -6.86 2.95 13.96
C GLU A 41 -6.84 1.43 13.76
N ASP A 42 -7.92 0.77 14.18
CA ASP A 42 -8.22 -0.62 13.83
C ASP A 42 -8.78 -0.71 12.41
N ASN A 43 -8.07 -1.43 11.54
CA ASN A 43 -8.42 -1.64 10.13
C ASN A 43 -8.65 -0.33 9.33
N PRO A 44 -7.67 0.60 9.31
CA PRO A 44 -7.84 1.92 8.71
C PRO A 44 -8.19 1.86 7.21
N MET A 45 -7.76 0.81 6.53
CA MET A 45 -8.03 0.59 5.11
C MET A 45 -9.52 0.40 4.79
N LYS A 46 -10.38 0.10 5.76
CA LYS A 46 -11.84 0.02 5.56
C LYS A 46 -12.49 1.38 5.29
N GLN A 47 -11.86 2.45 5.76
CA GLN A 47 -12.37 3.81 5.63
C GLN A 47 -11.85 4.51 4.37
N VAL A 48 -10.88 3.91 3.69
CA VAL A 48 -10.24 4.48 2.50
C VAL A 48 -11.22 4.51 1.33
N ALA A 49 -11.49 5.71 0.82
CA ALA A 49 -12.28 5.95 -0.36
C ALA A 49 -11.39 6.14 -1.61
N LEU A 50 -12.00 6.03 -2.78
CA LEU A 50 -11.30 6.28 -4.05
C LEU A 50 -10.79 7.73 -4.17
N THR A 51 -11.43 8.68 -3.49
CA THR A 51 -10.97 10.07 -3.39
C THR A 51 -9.63 10.18 -2.69
N ASP A 52 -9.37 9.37 -1.67
CA ASP A 52 -8.11 9.39 -0.91
C ASP A 52 -6.95 8.87 -1.76
N LEU A 53 -7.19 7.82 -2.55
CA LEU A 53 -6.21 7.31 -3.52
C LEU A 53 -5.88 8.36 -4.59
N ARG A 54 -6.87 9.14 -5.04
CA ARG A 54 -6.64 10.24 -5.99
C ARG A 54 -5.85 11.38 -5.35
N ALA A 55 -6.18 11.77 -4.12
CA ALA A 55 -5.46 12.79 -3.37
C ALA A 55 -4.00 12.37 -3.13
N TYR A 56 -3.78 11.12 -2.73
CA TYR A 56 -2.45 10.55 -2.60
C TYR A 56 -1.68 10.59 -3.93
N THR A 57 -2.30 10.16 -5.03
CA THR A 57 -1.69 10.22 -6.37
C THR A 57 -1.28 11.65 -6.73
N GLY A 58 -2.14 12.64 -6.45
CA GLY A 58 -1.83 14.06 -6.62
C GLY A 58 -0.60 14.48 -5.82
N SER A 59 -0.54 14.14 -4.53
CA SER A 59 0.60 14.47 -3.67
C SER A 59 1.92 13.86 -4.17
N LEU A 60 1.89 12.66 -4.75
CA LEU A 60 3.07 12.02 -5.30
C LEU A 60 3.60 12.75 -6.55
N LEU A 61 2.68 13.25 -7.37
CA LEU A 61 3.02 14.05 -8.56
C LEU A 61 3.55 15.42 -8.16
N GLU A 62 2.96 16.06 -7.15
CA GLU A 62 3.43 17.35 -6.60
C GLU A 62 4.82 17.25 -5.98
N GLN A 63 5.17 16.09 -5.40
CA GLN A 63 6.53 15.79 -4.94
C GLN A 63 7.54 15.58 -6.08
N GLY A 64 7.11 15.64 -7.35
CA GLY A 64 7.98 15.47 -8.51
C GLY A 64 8.42 14.03 -8.76
N LEU A 65 7.71 13.04 -8.19
CA LEU A 65 8.04 11.63 -8.43
C LEU A 65 7.77 11.25 -9.88
N SER A 66 8.63 10.38 -10.42
CA SER A 66 8.45 9.89 -11.79
C SER A 66 7.13 9.12 -11.95
N PRO A 67 6.50 9.13 -13.14
CA PRO A 67 5.29 8.36 -13.40
C PRO A 67 5.46 6.86 -13.09
N ALA A 68 6.65 6.30 -13.33
CA ALA A 68 6.96 4.92 -13.01
C ALA A 68 6.94 4.64 -11.49
N THR A 69 7.46 5.58 -10.68
CA THR A 69 7.42 5.49 -9.22
C THR A 69 5.99 5.59 -8.69
N VAL A 70 5.19 6.52 -9.22
CA VAL A 70 3.77 6.66 -8.87
C VAL A 70 3.00 5.39 -9.20
N TYR A 71 3.18 4.86 -10.41
CA TYR A 71 2.55 3.61 -10.83
C TYR A 71 2.94 2.43 -9.93
N GLN A 72 4.23 2.33 -9.56
CA GLN A 72 4.70 1.28 -8.64
C GLN A 72 4.04 1.37 -7.27
N ARG A 73 3.88 2.59 -6.71
CA ARG A 73 3.18 2.80 -5.43
C ARG A 73 1.71 2.40 -5.52
N LEU A 74 1.01 2.82 -6.59
CA LEU A 74 -0.39 2.47 -6.81
C LEU A 74 -0.58 0.97 -7.04
N SER A 75 0.34 0.30 -7.74
CA SER A 75 0.31 -1.14 -7.94
C SER A 75 0.45 -1.91 -6.62
N ALA A 76 1.36 -1.46 -5.74
CA ALA A 76 1.51 -2.04 -4.42
C ALA A 76 0.24 -1.87 -3.56
N LEU A 77 -0.36 -0.68 -3.56
CA LEU A 77 -1.62 -0.42 -2.85
C LEU A 77 -2.78 -1.26 -3.40
N SER A 78 -2.92 -1.36 -4.72
CA SER A 78 -3.94 -2.20 -5.35
C SER A 78 -3.78 -3.67 -4.97
N SER A 79 -2.54 -4.18 -4.99
CA SER A 79 -2.26 -5.56 -4.56
C SER A 79 -2.60 -5.79 -3.09
N TYR A 80 -2.30 -4.81 -2.23
CA TYR A 80 -2.61 -4.87 -0.81
C TYR A 80 -4.12 -4.84 -0.54
N CYS A 81 -4.87 -3.93 -1.16
CA CYS A 81 -6.34 -3.89 -1.04
C CYS A 81 -6.97 -5.22 -1.49
N ASN A 82 -6.49 -5.79 -2.60
CA ASN A 82 -6.96 -7.11 -3.07
C ASN A 82 -6.67 -8.24 -2.07
N TYR A 83 -5.55 -8.17 -1.35
CA TYR A 83 -5.23 -9.11 -0.29
C TYR A 83 -6.18 -8.96 0.91
N LEU A 84 -6.45 -7.73 1.36
CA LEU A 84 -7.36 -7.45 2.47
C LEU A 84 -8.78 -7.95 2.16
N VAL A 85 -9.31 -7.65 0.98
CA VAL A 85 -10.63 -8.12 0.53
C VAL A 85 -10.73 -9.64 0.49
N LYS A 86 -9.62 -10.35 0.22
CA LYS A 86 -9.59 -11.82 0.25
C LYS A 86 -9.49 -12.39 1.66
N LYS A 87 -8.87 -11.66 2.59
CA LYS A 87 -8.70 -12.07 3.99
C LYS A 87 -9.97 -11.83 4.82
N GLU A 88 -10.78 -10.84 4.46
CA GLU A 88 -12.09 -10.58 5.09
C GLU A 88 -13.20 -11.55 4.66
N LYS A 89 -12.95 -12.42 3.68
CA LYS A 89 -13.85 -13.52 3.29
C LYS A 89 -13.57 -14.78 4.09
#